data_AF-A0A969TWV6-F1
#
_entry.id   AF-A0A969TWV6-F1
#
_cell.length_a   1.000
_cell.length_b   1.000
_cell.length_c   1.000
_cell.angle_alpha   90.00
_cell.angle_beta   90.00
_cell.angle_gamma   90.00
#
_symmetry.space_group_name_H-M   'P 1'
#
loop_
_entity.id
_entity.type
_entity.pdbx_description
1 polymer ?
#
loop_
_entity_poly.entity_id
_entity_poly.type
_entity_poly.pdbx_seq_one_letter_code
_entity_poly.pdbx_strand_id
1 'polypeptide(L)' 'MLDLGTTLPPFRLRDLDGKVITSNDFGNARGVLVAFICPHCPFVRHIRAEFRCDTRRKWWTTEKTTKITYR' A
#
# COMPACT_ATOMS: atom_id res chain seq x y z
N MET A 1 -14.84 9.15 -8.53
CA MET A 1 -14.04 9.90 -7.54
C MET A 1 -14.75 9.73 -6.21
N LEU A 2 -14.02 9.59 -5.09
CA LEU A 2 -14.62 9.44 -3.76
C LEU A 2 -14.70 10.82 -3.09
N ASP A 3 -15.83 11.15 -2.49
CA ASP A 3 -16.01 12.44 -1.80
C ASP A 3 -15.15 12.54 -0.55
N LEU A 4 -14.70 13.76 -0.26
CA LEU A 4 -13.96 14.08 0.97
C LEU A 4 -14.91 13.96 2.17
N GLY A 5 -14.42 13.40 3.28
CA GLY A 5 -15.22 13.12 4.47
C GLY A 5 -15.94 11.76 4.45
N THR A 6 -15.76 10.97 3.39
CA THR A 6 -16.21 9.58 3.38
C THR A 6 -15.40 8.73 4.35
N THR A 7 -16.10 7.90 5.13
CA THR A 7 -15.45 6.92 6.01
C THR A 7 -14.62 5.94 5.18
N LEU A 8 -13.44 5.57 5.70
CA LEU A 8 -12.56 4.59 5.08
C LEU A 8 -13.36 3.30 4.74
N PRO A 9 -13.47 2.93 3.46
CA PRO A 9 -14.19 1.73 3.07
C PRO A 9 -13.53 0.46 3.66
N PRO A 10 -14.32 -0.56 4.02
CA PRO A 10 -13.77 -1.80 4.53
C PRO A 10 -12.94 -2.51 3.44
N PHE A 11 -11.70 -2.86 3.77
CA PHE A 11 -10.85 -3.67 2.91
C PHE A 11 -10.25 -4.85 3.68
N ARG A 12 -9.92 -5.90 2.93
CA ARG A 12 -9.17 -7.07 3.41
C ARG A 12 -8.13 -7.41 2.35
N LEU A 13 -6.88 -7.04 2.60
CA LEU A 13 -5.78 -7.24 1.67
C LEU A 13 -4.68 -8.08 2.32
N ARG A 14 -4.00 -8.90 1.53
CA ARG A 14 -2.82 -9.63 2.00
C ARG A 14 -1.60 -8.73 1.91
N ASP A 15 -0.86 -8.66 3.00
CA ASP A 15 0.45 -8.03 3.08
C ASP A 15 1.50 -8.85 2.33
N LEU A 16 2.69 -8.27 2.15
CA LEU A 16 3.83 -8.93 1.51
C LEU A 16 4.29 -10.20 2.25
N ASP A 17 4.01 -10.29 3.54
CA ASP A 17 4.29 -11.46 4.37
C ASP A 17 3.10 -12.44 4.45
N GLY A 18 2.04 -12.21 3.66
CA GLY A 18 0.86 -13.06 3.61
C GLY A 18 -0.16 -12.82 4.74
N LYS A 19 0.16 -11.96 5.72
CA LYS A 19 -0.79 -11.54 6.77
C LYS A 19 -1.97 -10.80 6.13
N VAL A 20 -3.19 -11.15 6.52
CA VAL A 20 -4.38 -10.37 6.13
C VAL A 20 -4.44 -9.10 6.99
N ILE A 21 -4.45 -7.95 6.32
CA ILE A 21 -4.64 -6.63 6.93
C ILE A 21 -6.05 -6.15 6.58
N THR A 22 -6.72 -5.56 7.57
CA THR A 22 -8.08 -5.04 7.43
C THR A 22 -8.12 -3.56 7.81
N SER A 23 -9.14 -2.84 7.35
CA SER A 23 -9.36 -1.43 7.73
C SER A 23 -9.39 -1.21 9.25
N ASN A 24 -9.81 -2.22 10.02
CA ASN A 24 -9.93 -2.15 11.47
C ASN A 24 -8.58 -2.27 12.21
N ASP A 25 -7.50 -2.70 11.54
CA ASP A 25 -6.15 -2.84 12.13
C ASP A 25 -5.52 -1.47 12.44
N PHE A 26 -6.07 -0.39 11.90
CA PHE A 26 -5.50 0.96 11.96
C PHE A 26 -6.16 1.91 12.96
N GLY A 27 -7.01 1.41 13.86
CA GLY A 27 -7.81 2.24 14.78
C GLY A 27 -7.01 3.13 15.74
N ASN A 28 -5.71 2.87 15.95
CA ASN A 28 -4.83 3.67 16.81
C ASN A 28 -3.86 4.58 16.01
N ALA A 29 -3.99 4.64 14.69
CA ALA A 29 -3.14 5.49 13.85
C ALA A 29 -3.66 6.93 13.80
N ARG A 30 -2.75 7.92 13.75
CA ARG A 30 -3.10 9.33 13.56
C ARG A 30 -3.76 9.61 12.20
N GLY A 31 -3.57 8.72 11.24
CA GLY A 31 -4.13 8.76 9.91
C GLY A 31 -3.69 7.55 9.11
N VAL A 32 -4.45 7.19 8.07
CA VAL A 32 -4.16 6.08 7.16
C VAL A 32 -4.05 6.62 5.76
N LEU A 33 -2.88 6.46 5.13
CA LEU A 33 -2.67 6.73 3.72
C LEU A 33 -2.90 5.44 2.92
N VAL A 34 -3.88 5.46 2.02
CA VAL A 34 -4.12 4.37 1.07
C VAL A 34 -3.73 4.85 -0.33
N ALA A 35 -2.68 4.25 -0.90
CA ALA A 35 -2.20 4.56 -2.24
C ALA A 35 -2.40 3.36 -3.16
N PHE A 36 -3.17 3.54 -4.24
CA PHE A 36 -3.30 2.54 -5.30
C PHE A 36 -2.20 2.75 -6.32
N ILE A 37 -1.16 1.93 -6.27
CA ILE A 37 0.02 2.03 -7.14
C ILE A 37 0.29 0.72 -7.88
N CYS A 38 0.93 0.83 -9.04
CA CYS A 38 1.30 -0.32 -9.85
C CYS A 38 2.81 -0.34 -10.15
N PRO A 39 3.49 -1.49 -10.09
CA PRO A 39 4.92 -1.59 -10.38
C PRO A 39 5.28 -1.21 -11.83
N HIS A 40 4.37 -1.35 -12.79
CA HIS A 40 4.64 -1.04 -14.21
C HIS A 40 4.50 0.45 -14.55
N CYS A 41 3.99 1.27 -13.64
CA CYS A 41 3.76 2.69 -13.94
C CYS A 41 5.08 3.45 -13.84
N PRO A 42 5.53 4.16 -14.91
CA PRO A 42 6.75 4.95 -14.86
C PRO A 42 6.67 6.06 -13.79
N PHE A 43 5.49 6.66 -13.60
CA PHE A 43 5.26 7.65 -12.54
C PHE A 43 5.55 7.09 -11.14
N VAL A 44 5.13 5.84 -10.88
CA VAL A 44 5.36 5.18 -9.59
C VAL A 44 6.85 4.99 -9.34
N ARG A 45 7.67 4.80 -10.39
CA ARG A 45 9.14 4.66 -10.26
C ARG A 45 9.81 5.93 -9.74
N HIS A 46 9.28 7.10 -10.06
CA HIS A 46 9.83 8.38 -9.60
C HIS A 46 9.47 8.67 -8.13
N ILE A 47 8.24 8.37 -7.72
CA ILE A 47 7.76 8.65 -6.35
C ILE A 47 8.23 7.60 -5.31
N ARG A 48 8.83 6.47 -5.73
CA ARG A 48 9.26 5.38 -4.81
C ARG A 48 10.18 5.87 -3.70
N ALA A 49 11.07 6.82 -4.01
CA ALA A 49 12.06 7.32 -3.08
C ALA A 49 11.39 7.99 -1.86
N GLU A 50 10.36 8.80 -2.12
CA GLU A 50 9.58 9.50 -1.08
C GLU A 50 8.87 8.51 -0.15
N PHE A 51 8.22 7.47 -0.72
CA PHE A 51 7.56 6.43 0.09
C PHE A 51 8.52 5.60 0.93
N ARG A 52 9.79 5.49 0.54
CA ARG A 52 10.78 4.66 1.24
C ARG A 52 11.21 5.25 2.59
N CYS A 53 11.20 6.58 2.73
CA CYS A 53 11.66 7.25 3.94
C CYS A 53 10.54 7.45 4.97
N ASP A 54 9.29 7.55 4.52
CA ASP A 54 8.13 7.83 5.37
C ASP A 54 7.47 6.55 5.95
N THR A 55 7.67 5.38 5.33
CA THR A 55 6.99 4.16 5.74
C THR A 55 7.72 3.41 6.87
N ARG A 56 6.98 3.10 7.95
CA ARG A 56 7.45 2.34 9.13
C ARG A 56 7.92 0.91 8.81
N ARG A 57 7.61 0.39 7.62
CA ARG A 57 8.03 -0.94 7.13
C ARG A 57 8.78 -0.80 5.81
N LYS A 58 9.77 -1.65 5.58
CA LYS A 58 10.44 -1.78 4.29
C LYS A 58 9.52 -2.47 3.27
N TRP A 59 8.61 -1.71 2.67
CA TRP A 59 7.73 -2.17 1.57
C TRP A 59 8.50 -2.41 0.27
N TRP A 60 9.60 -1.68 0.07
CA TRP A 60 10.47 -1.79 -1.11
C TRP A 60 11.82 -2.41 -0.75
N THR A 61 11.84 -3.73 -0.53
CA THR A 61 13.08 -4.52 -0.66
C THR A 61 13.03 -5.27 -1.98
N THR A 62 14.13 -5.21 -2.71
CA THR A 62 14.34 -5.78 -4.06
C THR A 62 14.20 -7.31 -4.13
N GLU A 63 13.91 -8.00 -3.02
CA GLU A 63 13.89 -9.46 -2.94
C GLU A 63 12.49 -10.09 -3.06
N LYS A 64 11.40 -9.32 -2.94
CA LYS A 64 10.04 -9.87 -3.05
C LYS A 64 9.25 -9.21 -4.17
N THR A 65 9.84 -9.13 -5.37
CA THR A 65 9.04 -9.01 -6.59
C THR A 65 8.36 -10.36 -6.82
N THR A 66 7.28 -10.63 -6.07
CA THR A 66 6.34 -11.68 -6.43
C THR A 66 5.95 -11.37 -7.86
N LYS A 67 6.44 -12.21 -8.79
CA LYS A 67 6.02 -12.18 -10.18
C LYS A 67 4.50 -12.23 -10.16
N ILE A 68 3.87 -11.08 -10.39
CA ILE A 68 2.46 -11.02 -10.78
C ILE A 68 2.48 -11.53 -12.22
N THR A 69 2.62 -12.84 -12.38
CA THR A 69 2.35 -13.52 -13.63
C THR A 69 0.86 -13.36 -13.88
N TYR A 70 0.53 -12.40 -14.72
CA TYR A 70 -0.74 -12.39 -15.42
C TYR A 70 -0.80 -13.69 -16.24
N ARG A 71 -1.77 -14.55 -15.92
CA ARG A 71 -2.17 -15.63 -16.80
C ARG A 71 -3.43 -15.18 -17.52
#